data_AF-A0A7S2V931-F1
#
_entry.id   AF-A0A7S2V931-F1
#
_cell.length_a   1.000
_cell.length_b   1.000
_cell.length_c   1.000
_cell.angle_alpha   90.00
_cell.angle_beta   90.00
_cell.angle_gamma   90.00
#
_symmetry.space_group_name_H-M   'P 1'
#
loop_
_entity.id
_entity.type
_entity.pdbx_description
1 polymer ?
#
loop_
_entity_poly.entity_id
_entity_poly.type
_entity_poly.pdbx_seq_one_letter_code
_entity_poly.pdbx_strand_id
1 'polypeptide(L)'
;LYPHRVQRLNDINFDWGEKYTGKTYNKILAALQVYKKLYGHVKVPQKFKVPETSPWPKTLWGFNIGQKVGKIRSQGYHINGHPERKRELDEMGFIWGNTRLKARKA
;
A
#
# COMPACT_ATOMS: atom_id res chain seq x y z
N LEU A 1 -26.08 6.70 5.22
CA LEU A 1 -25.35 6.23 6.43
C LEU A 1 -24.71 7.46 7.08
N TYR A 2 -25.03 7.74 8.34
CA TYR A 2 -24.69 9.01 8.99
C TYR A 2 -23.20 9.09 9.38
N PRO A 3 -22.47 10.15 8.99
CA PRO A 3 -21.03 10.30 9.24
C PRO A 3 -20.63 10.17 10.72
N HIS A 4 -21.49 10.66 11.63
CA HIS A 4 -21.24 10.64 13.07
C HIS A 4 -21.23 9.24 13.70
N ARG A 5 -21.77 8.20 13.02
CA ARG A 5 -21.75 6.82 13.53
C ARG A 5 -20.42 6.13 13.25
N VAL A 6 -19.75 6.48 12.15
CA VAL A 6 -18.45 5.90 11.76
C VAL A 6 -17.36 6.36 12.73
N GLN A 7 -17.39 7.63 13.14
CA GLN A 7 -16.42 8.19 14.08
C GLN A 7 -16.42 7.47 15.45
N ARG A 8 -17.62 7.24 16.02
CA ARG A 8 -17.75 6.51 17.30
C ARG A 8 -17.24 5.08 17.23
N LEU A 9 -17.39 4.43 16.08
CA LEU A 9 -16.92 3.07 15.88
C LEU A 9 -15.40 3.02 15.68
N ASN A 10 -14.78 4.07 15.13
CA ASN A 10 -13.33 4.21 15.10
C ASN A 10 -12.74 4.38 16.51
N ASP A 11 -13.40 5.16 17.38
CA ASP A 11 -12.92 5.43 18.75
C ASP A 11 -12.93 4.20 19.67
N ILE A 12 -13.82 3.22 19.41
CA ILE A 12 -13.89 1.98 20.19
C ILE A 12 -13.05 0.84 19.61
N ASN A 13 -12.18 1.14 18.65
CA ASN A 13 -11.37 0.14 17.92
C ASN A 13 -12.24 -1.01 17.36
N PHE A 14 -13.44 -0.67 16.87
CA PHE A 14 -14.38 -1.63 16.32
C PHE A 14 -13.72 -2.38 15.17
N ASP A 15 -13.59 -3.69 15.30
CA ASP A 15 -13.01 -4.53 14.25
C ASP A 15 -14.01 -4.62 13.09
N TRP A 16 -13.90 -3.68 12.17
CA TRP A 16 -14.66 -3.66 10.93
C TRP A 16 -14.37 -4.88 10.03
N GLY A 17 -13.39 -5.74 10.39
CA GLY A 17 -12.91 -6.86 9.61
C GLY A 17 -11.70 -6.48 8.75
N GLU A 18 -10.89 -7.46 8.33
CA GLU A 18 -9.64 -7.25 7.55
C GLU A 18 -9.83 -6.38 6.30
N LYS A 19 -11.03 -6.40 5.72
CA LYS A 19 -11.44 -5.57 4.58
C LYS A 19 -11.44 -4.06 4.87
N TYR A 20 -11.60 -3.66 6.12
CA TYR A 20 -11.81 -2.26 6.54
C TYR A 20 -10.77 -1.76 7.56
N THR A 21 -10.05 -2.66 8.24
CA THR A 21 -9.09 -2.31 9.32
C THR A 21 -7.80 -1.64 8.86
N GLY A 22 -7.54 -1.50 7.55
CA GLY A 22 -6.30 -0.92 7.03
C GLY A 22 -5.02 -1.72 7.33
N LYS A 23 -5.10 -2.83 8.11
CA LYS A 23 -3.95 -3.69 8.45
C LYS A 23 -3.21 -4.20 7.21
N THR A 24 -3.96 -4.57 6.17
CA THR A 24 -3.37 -4.97 4.88
C THR A 24 -2.63 -3.81 4.22
N TYR A 25 -3.18 -2.60 4.23
CA TYR A 25 -2.52 -1.42 3.67
C TYR A 25 -1.22 -1.11 4.41
N ASN A 26 -1.23 -1.14 5.74
CA ASN A 26 -0.03 -0.91 6.55
C ASN A 26 1.08 -1.92 6.24
N LYS A 27 0.74 -3.20 6.02
CA LYS A 27 1.71 -4.21 5.55
C LYS A 27 2.27 -3.89 4.16
N ILE A 28 1.42 -3.43 3.24
CA ILE A 28 1.85 -3.01 1.90
C ILE A 28 2.81 -1.82 2.01
N LEU A 29 2.45 -0.80 2.80
CA LEU A 29 3.26 0.39 3.02
C LEU A 29 4.63 0.05 3.61
N ALA A 30 4.66 -0.72 4.70
CA ALA A 30 5.91 -1.16 5.33
C ALA A 30 6.79 -1.97 4.35
N ALA A 31 6.18 -2.85 3.57
CA ALA A 31 6.92 -3.61 2.58
C ALA A 31 7.46 -2.74 1.44
N LEU A 32 6.71 -1.74 0.97
CA LEU A 32 7.15 -0.80 -0.04
C LEU A 32 8.31 0.07 0.47
N GLN A 33 8.30 0.47 1.74
CA GLN A 33 9.42 1.20 2.35
C GLN A 33 10.71 0.38 2.36
N VAL A 34 10.64 -0.90 2.78
CA VAL A 34 11.80 -1.81 2.73
C VAL A 34 12.25 -2.05 1.30
N TYR A 35 11.32 -2.30 0.38
CA TYR A 35 11.62 -2.48 -1.04
C TYR A 35 12.33 -1.25 -1.64
N LYS A 36 11.84 -0.04 -1.33
CA LYS A 36 12.46 1.21 -1.79
C LYS A 36 13.86 1.38 -1.22
N LYS A 37 14.10 1.04 0.05
CA LYS A 37 15.44 1.10 0.64
C LYS A 37 16.42 0.14 -0.02
N LEU A 38 15.95 -1.05 -0.41
CA LEU A 38 16.78 -2.09 -1.04
C LEU A 38 17.07 -1.81 -2.52
N TYR A 39 16.08 -1.33 -3.27
CA TYR A 39 16.16 -1.23 -4.74
C TYR A 39 16.15 0.21 -5.26
N GLY A 40 16.00 1.21 -4.38
CA GLY A 40 15.92 2.64 -4.74
C GLY A 40 14.59 3.07 -5.36
N HIS A 41 13.68 2.13 -5.66
CA HIS A 41 12.41 2.40 -6.33
C HIS A 41 11.28 1.51 -5.81
N VAL A 42 10.03 1.85 -6.12
CA VAL A 42 8.83 1.06 -5.75
C VAL A 42 8.19 0.31 -6.93
N LYS A 43 8.98 -0.01 -7.97
CA LYS A 43 8.58 -0.83 -9.12
C LYS A 43 8.55 -2.33 -8.76
N VAL A 44 7.62 -2.71 -7.90
CA VAL A 44 7.51 -4.10 -7.43
C VAL A 44 6.95 -5.02 -8.54
N PRO A 45 7.65 -6.13 -8.89
CA PRO A 45 7.14 -7.14 -9.81
C PRO A 45 5.88 -7.82 -9.28
N GLN A 46 4.94 -8.18 -10.17
CA GLN A 46 3.64 -8.76 -9.77
C GLN A 46 3.76 -10.06 -8.96
N LYS A 47 4.76 -10.89 -9.25
CA LYS A 47 5.00 -12.17 -8.56
C LYS A 47 5.91 -12.04 -7.33
N PHE A 48 6.35 -10.83 -6.98
CA PHE A 48 7.28 -10.65 -5.88
C PHE A 48 6.60 -10.94 -4.53
N LYS A 49 7.18 -11.89 -3.81
CA LYS A 49 6.88 -12.21 -2.42
C LYS A 49 8.05 -11.75 -1.56
N VAL A 50 7.74 -11.22 -0.38
CA VAL A 50 8.76 -10.82 0.59
C VAL A 50 9.53 -12.06 1.05
N PRO A 51 10.88 -12.06 0.92
CA PRO A 51 11.70 -13.17 1.37
C PRO A 51 11.75 -13.22 2.90
N GLU A 52 12.00 -14.42 3.44
CA GLU A 52 12.05 -14.67 4.88
C GLU A 52 13.43 -14.35 5.47
N THR A 53 13.99 -13.21 5.07
CA THR A 53 15.36 -12.83 5.40
C THR A 53 15.45 -11.35 5.77
N SER A 54 16.49 -10.99 6.53
CA SER A 54 16.83 -9.59 6.79
C SER A 54 17.05 -8.84 5.47
N PRO A 55 16.59 -7.58 5.31
CA PRO A 55 16.06 -6.67 6.33
C PRO A 55 14.52 -6.70 6.48
N TRP A 56 13.84 -7.72 5.96
CA TRP A 56 12.38 -7.76 6.00
C TRP A 56 11.88 -8.14 7.40
N PRO A 57 10.92 -7.38 7.96
CA PRO A 57 10.22 -7.76 9.18
C PRO A 57 9.56 -9.14 9.04
N LYS A 58 9.65 -9.96 10.09
CA LYS A 58 9.02 -11.31 10.14
C LYS A 58 7.53 -11.28 9.82
N THR A 59 6.83 -10.21 10.18
CA THR A 59 5.39 -10.03 9.91
C THR A 59 5.05 -9.86 8.43
N LEU A 60 6.05 -9.59 7.59
CA LEU A 60 5.92 -9.45 6.14
C LEU A 60 6.43 -10.67 5.39
N TRP A 61 7.06 -11.65 6.03
CA TRP A 61 7.60 -12.84 5.38
C TRP A 61 6.50 -13.61 4.62
N GLY A 62 6.81 -13.97 3.38
CA GLY A 62 5.85 -14.62 2.47
C GLY A 62 4.73 -13.71 1.94
N PHE A 63 4.66 -12.45 2.38
CA PHE A 63 3.60 -11.53 1.95
C PHE A 63 3.75 -11.17 0.47
N ASN A 64 2.71 -11.45 -0.32
CA ASN A 64 2.70 -11.22 -1.76
C ASN A 64 2.41 -9.75 -2.09
N ILE A 65 3.41 -8.90 -1.88
CA ILE A 65 3.28 -7.46 -2.09
C ILE A 65 3.08 -7.13 -3.57
N GLY A 66 3.65 -7.92 -4.48
CA GLY A 66 3.51 -7.73 -5.91
C GLY A 66 2.06 -7.83 -6.37
N GLN A 67 1.34 -8.84 -5.91
CA GLN A 67 -0.08 -9.01 -6.23
C GLN A 67 -0.93 -7.87 -5.64
N LYS A 68 -0.65 -7.46 -4.39
CA LYS A 68 -1.41 -6.38 -3.74
C LYS A 68 -1.18 -5.03 -4.41
N VAL A 69 0.07 -4.72 -4.76
CA VAL A 69 0.44 -3.54 -5.55
C VAL A 69 -0.23 -3.57 -6.93
N GLY A 70 -0.31 -4.74 -7.57
CA GLY A 70 -1.10 -4.92 -8.79
C GLY A 70 -2.56 -4.52 -8.61
N LYS A 71 -3.21 -5.00 -7.54
CA LYS A 71 -4.61 -4.65 -7.20
C LYS A 71 -4.78 -3.15 -6.89
N ILE A 72 -3.80 -2.51 -6.25
CA ILE A 72 -3.80 -1.05 -6.06
C ILE A 72 -3.88 -0.35 -7.41
N ARG A 73 -3.03 -0.75 -8.38
CA ARG A 73 -3.00 -0.14 -9.72
C ARG A 73 -4.27 -0.39 -10.53
N SER A 74 -4.79 -1.62 -10.51
CA SER A 74 -5.92 -2.01 -11.37
C SER A 74 -7.29 -1.70 -10.78
N GLN A 75 -7.42 -1.66 -9.45
CA GLN A 75 -8.72 -1.59 -8.75
C GLN A 75 -8.79 -0.48 -7.70
N GLY A 76 -7.71 0.26 -7.45
CA GLY A 76 -7.67 1.24 -6.35
C GLY A 76 -7.82 0.58 -4.97
N TYR A 77 -7.39 -0.68 -4.83
CA TYR A 77 -7.52 -1.47 -3.61
C TYR A 77 -6.92 -0.74 -2.41
N HIS A 78 -7.71 -0.52 -1.34
CA HIS A 78 -7.35 0.30 -0.15
C HIS A 78 -7.10 1.79 -0.38
N ILE A 79 -7.19 2.29 -1.61
CA ILE A 79 -6.95 3.70 -1.95
C ILE A 79 -8.25 4.45 -2.21
N ASN A 80 -9.24 3.80 -2.81
CA ASN A 80 -10.54 4.43 -3.07
C ASN A 80 -11.21 4.82 -1.75
N GLY A 81 -11.57 6.09 -1.60
CA GLY A 81 -12.11 6.64 -0.36
C GLY A 81 -11.06 7.06 0.69
N HIS A 82 -9.77 6.93 0.37
CA HIS A 82 -8.64 7.24 1.27
C HIS A 82 -7.58 8.13 0.58
N PRO A 83 -7.85 9.44 0.41
CA PRO A 83 -6.93 10.36 -0.26
C PRO A 83 -5.55 10.44 0.43
N GLU A 84 -5.50 10.27 1.75
CA GLU A 84 -4.27 10.24 2.54
C GLU A 84 -3.33 9.11 2.11
N ARG A 85 -3.87 7.92 1.84
CA ARG A 85 -3.10 6.75 1.39
C ARG A 85 -2.57 6.92 -0.02
N LYS A 86 -3.35 7.58 -0.88
CA LYS A 86 -2.89 7.94 -2.22
C LYS A 86 -1.68 8.87 -2.14
N ARG A 87 -1.76 9.92 -1.30
CA ARG A 87 -0.67 10.88 -1.10
C ARG A 87 0.61 10.22 -0.58
N GLU A 88 0.50 9.33 0.41
CA GLU A 88 1.67 8.58 0.92
C GLU A 88 2.36 7.76 -0.16
N LEU A 89 1.59 7.08 -1.02
CA LEU A 89 2.12 6.34 -2.15
C LEU A 89 2.78 7.27 -3.18
N ASP A 90 2.16 8.42 -3.48
CA ASP A 90 2.72 9.43 -4.38
C ASP A 90 4.07 9.96 -3.88
N GLU A 91 4.18 10.30 -2.60
CA GLU A 91 5.42 10.78 -1.95
C GLU A 91 6.53 9.71 -1.99
N MET A 92 6.17 8.44 -1.93
CA MET A 92 7.14 7.35 -2.11
C MET A 92 7.60 7.17 -3.57
N GLY A 93 6.95 7.81 -4.54
CA GLY A 93 7.22 7.67 -5.97
C GLY A 93 6.49 6.48 -6.60
N PHE A 94 5.32 6.12 -6.06
CA PHE A 94 4.51 5.01 -6.58
C PHE A 94 4.01 5.29 -7.99
N ILE A 95 4.21 4.30 -8.87
CA ILE A 95 3.80 4.39 -10.27
C ILE A 95 2.45 3.68 -10.41
N TRP A 96 1.41 4.47 -10.69
CA TRP A 96 0.01 4.02 -10.76
C TRP A 96 -0.36 3.30 -12.07
N GLY A 97 0.40 3.50 -13.14
CA GLY A 97 0.15 2.90 -14.45
C GLY A 97 1.39 2.89 -15.34
N ASN A 98 1.25 2.52 -16.62
CA ASN A 98 2.33 2.61 -17.60
C ASN A 98 2.60 4.09 -17.95
N THR A 99 3.00 4.88 -16.96
CA THR A 99 3.46 6.24 -17.15
C THR A 99 4.78 6.11 -17.89
N ARG A 100 4.72 6.11 -19.22
CA ARG A 100 5.82 6.65 -20.02
C ARG A 100 6.19 7.96 -19.33
N LEU A 101 7.44 8.06 -18.90
CA LEU A 101 8.02 9.27 -18.37
C LEU A 101 7.69 10.39 -19.35
N LYS A 102 6.65 11.19 -19.08
CA LYS A 102 6.66 12.56 -19.57
C LYS A 102 7.69 13.23 -18.68
N ALA A 103 8.93 13.21 -19.17
CA ALA A 103 9.98 14.08 -18.69
C ALA A 103 9.35 15.47 -18.49
N ARG A 104 9.43 15.99 -17.27
CA ARG A 104 9.12 17.39 -17.03
C ARG A 104 10.12 18.17 -17.87
N LYS A 105 9.66 18.77 -18.97
CA LYS A 105 10.31 19.97 -19.50
C LYS A 105 9.80 21.13 -18.68
N ALA A 106 10.66 21.68 -17.85
CA ALA A 106 10.71 23.08 -17.46
C ALA A 106 12.17 23.35 -17.09
#